data_AF-A0A0T6LSK6-F1
#
_entry.id   AF-A0A0T6LSK6-F1
#
_cell.length_a   1.000
_cell.length_b   1.000
_cell.length_c   1.000
_cell.angle_alpha   90.00
_cell.angle_beta   90.00
_cell.angle_gamma   90.00
#
_symmetry.space_group_name_H-M   'P 1'
#
loop_
_entity.id
_entity.type
_entity.pdbx_description
1 polymer ?
#
loop_
_entity_poly.entity_id
_entity_poly.type
_entity_poly.pdbx_seq_one_letter_code
_entity_poly.pdbx_strand_id
1 'polypeptide(L)'
;MTGRVSPACRYWIGSQGRRCGAWDDVHPYPAGWRCSAHTPAALAGRPEPPPGPGWPAGAWATPVPVSAGWSAIDARAIATGKRRSSITTYRAAQAALTRNDAAPRPG
;
A
#
# COMPACT_ATOMS: atom_id res chain seq x y z
N MET A 1 19.05 14.86 -19.92
CA MET A 1 20.01 14.18 -19.02
C MET A 1 19.46 14.19 -17.60
N THR A 2 18.60 13.24 -17.24
CA THR A 2 18.17 13.05 -15.83
C THR A 2 19.09 12.01 -15.21
N GLY A 3 20.25 12.45 -14.73
CA GLY A 3 21.13 11.62 -13.92
C GLY A 3 20.37 11.20 -12.67
N ARG A 4 20.01 9.92 -12.56
CA ARG A 4 19.45 9.37 -11.33
C ARG A 4 20.55 9.51 -10.27
N VAL A 5 20.36 10.39 -9.29
CA VAL A 5 21.28 10.52 -8.15
C VAL A 5 21.30 9.14 -7.48
N SER A 6 22.46 8.49 -7.50
CA SER A 6 22.62 7.22 -6.78
C SER A 6 22.25 7.46 -5.30
N PRO A 7 21.49 6.57 -4.66
CA PRO A 7 21.14 6.79 -3.28
C PRO A 7 22.33 6.51 -2.37
N ALA A 8 22.83 7.54 -1.67
CA ALA A 8 23.81 7.37 -0.60
C ALA A 8 23.14 7.03 0.74
N CYS A 9 23.84 6.29 1.60
CA CYS A 9 23.40 5.99 2.96
C CYS A 9 23.18 7.28 3.76
N ARG A 10 21.96 7.46 4.29
CA ARG A 10 21.56 8.65 5.06
C ARG A 10 21.58 8.44 6.57
N TYR A 11 22.19 7.35 7.04
CA TYR A 11 22.28 7.09 8.48
C TYR A 11 23.14 8.16 9.17
N TRP A 12 22.71 8.62 10.34
CA TRP A 12 23.44 9.58 11.16
C TRP A 12 24.31 8.84 12.18
N ILE A 13 25.62 9.03 12.09
CA ILE A 13 26.59 8.45 13.01
C ILE A 13 26.76 9.42 14.17
N GLY A 14 26.04 9.17 15.26
CA GLY A 14 26.02 10.06 16.43
C GLY A 14 27.40 10.36 17.01
N SER A 15 28.28 9.36 17.06
CA SER A 15 29.65 9.51 17.57
C SER A 15 30.56 10.38 16.70
N GLN A 16 30.23 10.58 15.43
CA GLN A 16 31.04 11.34 14.47
C GLN A 16 30.37 12.65 14.05
N GLY A 17 29.14 12.91 14.49
CA GLY A 17 28.39 14.12 14.11
C GLY A 17 28.19 14.27 12.59
N ARG A 18 28.12 13.16 11.84
CA ARG A 18 27.98 13.19 10.38
C ARG A 18 27.08 12.07 9.85
N ARG A 19 26.65 12.21 8.60
CA ARG A 19 26.00 11.11 7.87
C ARG A 19 27.04 10.14 7.33
N CYS A 20 26.67 8.86 7.21
CA CYS A 20 27.53 7.82 6.66
C CYS A 20 27.97 8.13 5.21
N GLY A 21 27.02 8.40 4.31
CA GLY A 21 27.34 8.79 2.93
C GLY A 21 27.92 7.68 2.05
N ALA A 22 27.95 6.42 2.50
CA ALA A 22 28.36 5.29 1.67
C ALA A 22 27.44 5.13 0.45
N TRP A 23 28.01 4.78 -0.70
CA TRP A 23 27.30 4.60 -1.97
C TRP A 23 27.15 3.14 -2.38
N ASP A 24 27.90 2.25 -1.73
CA ASP A 24 27.88 0.81 -2.01
C ASP A 24 26.79 0.11 -1.22
N ASP A 25 26.13 -0.86 -1.88
CA ASP A 25 25.16 -1.78 -1.27
C ASP A 25 24.07 -1.06 -0.46
N VAL A 26 23.48 -0.01 -1.06
CA VAL A 26 22.50 0.86 -0.42
C VAL A 26 21.08 0.43 -0.79
N HIS A 27 20.28 0.14 0.24
CA HIS A 27 18.90 -0.35 0.11
C HIS A 27 17.90 0.67 0.66
N PRO A 28 16.68 0.73 0.10
CA PRO A 28 15.63 1.59 0.62
C PRO A 28 14.97 0.96 1.86
N TYR A 29 14.91 1.72 2.96
CA TYR A 29 14.15 1.37 4.17
C TYR A 29 13.16 2.47 4.51
N PRO A 30 12.15 2.21 5.38
CA PRO A 30 11.23 3.25 5.86
C PRO A 30 11.94 4.46 6.48
N ALA A 31 13.10 4.26 7.11
CA ALA A 31 13.91 5.32 7.71
C ALA A 31 14.82 6.08 6.70
N GLY A 32 14.76 5.72 5.41
CA GLY A 32 15.60 6.22 4.32
C GLY A 32 16.65 5.20 3.86
N TRP A 33 17.49 5.61 2.90
CA TRP A 33 18.54 4.78 2.32
C TRP A 33 19.61 4.37 3.34
N ARG A 34 19.97 3.08 3.36
CA ARG A 34 20.95 2.50 4.29
C ARG A 34 21.87 1.52 3.56
N CYS A 35 23.17 1.59 3.85
CA CYS A 35 24.12 0.53 3.46
C CYS A 35 23.98 -0.69 4.39
N SER A 36 24.56 -1.83 4.01
CA SER A 36 24.56 -3.08 4.80
C SER A 36 25.04 -2.91 6.25
N ALA A 37 25.99 -2.02 6.52
CA ALA A 37 26.45 -1.74 7.88
C ALA A 37 25.44 -0.97 8.76
N HIS A 38 24.46 -0.29 8.13
CA HIS A 38 23.49 0.57 8.80
C HIS A 38 22.04 0.14 8.55
N THR A 39 21.81 -1.12 8.19
CA THR A 39 20.45 -1.66 8.12
C THR A 39 19.83 -1.70 9.51
N PRO A 40 18.50 -1.68 9.64
CA PRO A 40 17.85 -1.86 10.94
C PRO A 40 18.26 -3.17 11.63
N ALA A 41 18.53 -4.25 10.87
CA ALA A 41 19.02 -5.51 11.42
C ALA A 41 20.45 -5.38 11.97
N ALA A 42 21.36 -4.77 11.21
CA ALA A 42 22.74 -4.53 11.63
C ALA A 42 22.80 -3.68 12.91
N LEU A 43 22.00 -2.62 12.99
CA LEU A 43 21.89 -1.77 14.18
C LEU A 43 21.31 -2.53 15.40
N ALA A 44 20.48 -3.55 15.16
CA ALA A 44 19.95 -4.43 16.19
C ALA A 44 20.86 -5.63 16.51
N GLY A 45 22.06 -5.72 15.91
CA GLY A 45 22.99 -6.84 16.09
C GLY A 45 22.49 -8.16 15.51
N ARG A 46 21.58 -8.11 14.53
CA ARG A 46 21.02 -9.30 13.86
C ARG A 46 21.63 -9.45 12.46
N PRO A 47 21.76 -10.69 11.95
CA PRO A 47 22.13 -10.88 10.56
C PRO A 47 21.07 -10.26 9.63
N GLU A 48 21.52 -9.72 8.51
CA GLU A 48 20.62 -9.22 7.47
C GLU A 48 19.78 -10.40 6.94
N PRO A 49 18.44 -10.29 6.89
CA PRO A 49 17.64 -11.34 6.29
C PRO A 49 18.03 -11.53 4.83
N PRO A 50 18.11 -12.78 4.33
CA PRO A 50 18.39 -13.02 2.93
C PRO A 50 17.34 -12.28 2.08
N PRO A 51 17.73 -11.74 0.91
CA PRO A 51 16.77 -11.13 0.01
C PRO A 51 15.69 -12.16 -0.29
N GLY A 52 14.48 -11.88 0.18
CA GLY A 52 13.33 -12.71 -0.13
C GLY A 52 13.09 -12.72 -1.64
N PRO A 53 12.29 -13.65 -2.19
CA PRO A 53 11.98 -13.75 -3.62
C PRO A 53 11.23 -12.53 -4.22
N GLY A 54 11.28 -11.36 -3.57
CA GLY A 54 10.36 -10.27 -3.77
C GLY A 54 8.96 -10.64 -3.28
N TRP A 55 8.12 -9.64 -3.02
CA TRP A 55 6.69 -9.90 -2.91
C TRP A 55 6.13 -10.06 -4.33
N PRO A 56 5.28 -11.07 -4.60
CA PRO A 56 4.64 -11.18 -5.91
C PRO A 56 3.83 -9.92 -6.21
N ALA A 57 3.69 -9.55 -7.48
CA ALA A 57 2.96 -8.34 -7.89
C ALA A 57 1.53 -8.26 -7.32
N GLY A 58 0.91 -9.41 -7.03
CA GLY A 58 -0.41 -9.53 -6.42
C GLY A 58 -0.43 -9.60 -4.88
N ALA A 59 0.70 -9.44 -4.18
CA ALA A 59 0.76 -9.58 -2.71
C ALA A 59 -0.23 -8.67 -1.96
N TRP A 60 -0.54 -7.52 -2.54
CA TRP A 60 -1.47 -6.53 -2.01
C TRP A 60 -2.78 -6.47 -2.80
N ALA A 61 -2.93 -7.31 -3.83
CA ALA A 61 -4.17 -7.43 -4.56
C ALA A 61 -5.10 -8.31 -3.74
N THR A 62 -6.08 -7.69 -3.07
CA THR A 62 -7.21 -8.45 -2.53
C THR A 62 -8.07 -8.89 -3.72
N PRO A 63 -8.19 -10.20 -4.02
CA PRO A 63 -9.10 -10.63 -5.06
C PRO A 63 -10.53 -10.34 -4.59
N VAL A 64 -11.15 -9.32 -5.18
CA VAL A 64 -12.59 -9.12 -5.07
C VAL A 64 -13.23 -9.85 -6.24
N PRO A 65 -14.32 -10.62 -6.03
CA PRO A 65 -15.03 -11.21 -7.16
C PRO A 65 -15.48 -10.09 -8.10
N VAL A 66 -15.47 -10.33 -9.41
CA VAL A 66 -15.88 -9.34 -10.42
C VAL A 66 -17.29 -8.78 -10.18
N SER A 67 -18.16 -9.59 -9.57
CA SER A 67 -19.51 -9.20 -9.15
C SER A 67 -19.53 -8.25 -7.94
N ALA A 68 -18.45 -8.17 -7.17
CA ALA A 68 -18.24 -7.26 -6.05
C ALA A 68 -17.16 -6.21 -6.36
N GLY A 69 -17.15 -5.71 -7.61
CA GLY A 69 -16.30 -4.59 -7.99
C GLY A 69 -16.45 -3.39 -7.04
N TRP A 70 -15.42 -2.55 -6.96
CA TRP A 70 -15.34 -1.40 -6.06
C TRP A 70 -16.60 -0.49 -6.11
N SER A 71 -17.18 -0.30 -7.30
CA SER A 71 -18.40 0.49 -7.51
C SER A 71 -19.64 -0.10 -6.83
N ALA A 72 -19.75 -1.43 -6.73
CA ALA A 72 -20.87 -2.10 -6.06
C ALA A 72 -20.78 -1.96 -4.52
N ILE A 73 -19.55 -2.00 -3.98
CA ILE A 73 -19.29 -1.75 -2.56
C ILE A 73 -19.69 -0.31 -2.20
N ASP A 74 -19.27 0.66 -3.01
CA ASP A 74 -19.60 2.07 -2.78
C ASP A 74 -21.10 2.33 -2.94
N ALA A 75 -21.78 1.73 -3.93
CA ALA A 75 -23.23 1.88 -4.09
C ALA A 75 -24.01 1.37 -2.86
N ARG A 76 -23.65 0.20 -2.31
CA ARG A 76 -24.29 -0.33 -1.09
C ARG A 76 -23.93 0.49 0.15
N ALA A 77 -22.69 0.98 0.25
CA ALA A 77 -22.29 1.86 1.35
C ALA A 77 -23.01 3.22 1.31
N ILE A 78 -23.26 3.77 0.12
CA ILE A 78 -24.07 4.97 -0.09
C ILE A 78 -25.52 4.69 0.30
N ALA A 79 -26.13 3.63 -0.23
CA ALA A 79 -27.55 3.31 0.01
C ALA A 79 -27.86 3.07 1.50
N THR A 80 -26.91 2.52 2.26
CA THR A 80 -27.03 2.24 3.70
C THR A 80 -26.59 3.43 4.58
N GLY A 81 -26.18 4.55 4.00
CA GLY A 81 -25.74 5.75 4.75
C GLY A 81 -24.34 5.63 5.38
N LYS A 82 -23.60 4.55 5.11
CA LYS A 82 -22.21 4.36 5.58
C LYS A 82 -21.21 5.26 4.87
N ARG A 83 -21.59 5.87 3.73
CA ARG A 83 -20.81 6.91 3.05
C ARG A 83 -21.64 8.18 2.83
N ARG A 84 -20.97 9.33 2.98
CA ARG A 84 -21.52 10.64 2.60
C ARG A 84 -21.72 10.70 1.08
N SER A 85 -22.86 11.23 0.66
CA SER A 85 -23.21 11.42 -0.74
C SER A 85 -24.23 12.57 -0.86
N SER A 86 -24.46 13.06 -2.07
CA SER A 86 -25.60 13.95 -2.32
C SER A 86 -26.91 13.18 -2.17
N ILE A 87 -27.99 13.91 -1.86
CA ILE A 87 -29.34 13.34 -1.74
C ILE A 87 -29.77 12.57 -3.00
N THR A 88 -29.37 13.04 -4.18
CA THR A 88 -29.67 12.42 -5.48
C THR A 88 -28.98 11.08 -5.62
N THR A 89 -27.68 11.01 -5.31
CA THR A 89 -26.89 9.78 -5.36
C THR A 89 -27.36 8.76 -4.32
N TYR A 90 -27.73 9.21 -3.12
CA TYR A 90 -28.32 8.37 -2.08
C TYR A 90 -29.62 7.68 -2.55
N ARG A 91 -30.56 8.45 -3.10
CA ARG A 91 -31.84 7.93 -3.60
C ARG A 91 -31.67 6.97 -4.78
N ALA A 92 -30.76 7.29 -5.71
CA ALA A 92 -30.46 6.42 -6.84
C ALA A 92 -29.88 5.07 -6.39
N ALA A 93 -29.01 5.08 -5.37
CA ALA A 93 -28.42 3.87 -4.80
C ALA A 93 -29.46 3.02 -4.04
N GLN A 94 -30.39 3.64 -3.31
CA GLN A 94 -31.50 2.92 -2.66
C GLN A 94 -32.40 2.21 -3.67
N ALA A 95 -32.81 2.91 -4.73
CA ALA A 95 -33.63 2.32 -5.80
C ALA A 95 -32.94 1.13 -6.48
N ALA A 96 -31.61 1.16 -6.60
CA ALA A 96 -30.86 0.04 -7.16
C ALA A 96 -30.89 -1.23 -6.28
N LEU A 97 -30.85 -1.09 -4.96
CA LEU A 97 -31.01 -2.25 -4.05
C LEU A 97 -32.42 -2.84 -4.12
N THR A 98 -33.45 -1.99 -4.09
CA THR A 98 -34.84 -2.45 -4.21
C THR A 98 -35.10 -3.19 -5.52
N ARG A 99 -34.51 -2.75 -6.63
CA ARG A 99 -34.59 -3.47 -7.92
C ARG A 99 -33.90 -4.84 -7.88
N ASN A 100 -32.78 -4.97 -7.19
CA ASN A 100 -32.08 -6.25 -7.05
C ASN A 100 -32.86 -7.23 -6.16
N ASP A 101 -33.54 -6.74 -5.12
CA ASP A 101 -34.39 -7.57 -4.25
C ASP A 101 -35.70 -8.01 -4.94
N ALA A 102 -36.19 -7.19 -5.89
CA ALA A 102 -37.39 -7.50 -6.68
C ALA A 102 -37.13 -8.42 -7.89
N ALA A 103 -35.87 -8.68 -8.24
CA ALA A 103 -35.55 -9.60 -9.33
C ALA A 103 -35.83 -11.06 -8.90
N PRO A 104 -36.54 -11.87 -9.70
CA PRO A 104 -36.78 -13.26 -9.39
C PRO A 104 -35.44 -14.01 -9.27
N ARG A 105 -35.25 -14.75 -8.18
CA ARG A 105 -34.09 -15.62 -8.00
C ARG A 105 -34.12 -16.72 -9.07
N PRO A 106 -33.03 -16.98 -9.82
CA PRO A 106 -32.97 -18.15 -10.68
C PRO A 106 -33.05 -19.41 -9.80
N GLY A 107 -33.98 -20.30 -10.14
CA GLY A 107 -34.18 -21.61 -9.51
C GLY A 107 -33.23 -22.67 -10.03
#